data_AF-A0A7D9LU58-F1
#
_entry.id   AF-A0A7D9LU58-F1
#
_cell.length_a   1.000
_cell.length_b   1.000
_cell.length_c   1.000
_cell.angle_alpha   90.00
_cell.angle_beta   90.00
_cell.angle_gamma   90.00
#
_symmetry.space_group_name_H-M   'P 1'
#
loop_
_entity.id
_entity.type
_entity.pdbx_description
1 polymer ?
#
loop_
_entity_poly.entity_id
_entity_poly.type
_entity_poly.pdbx_seq_one_letter_code
_entity_poly.pdbx_strand_id
1 'polypeptide(L)'
;MMGKHFPKNVTKNISELINGELNLTAANGTRIAYSGWTEIEVRLVSSKEKDPSVMVPFLVTNDSLEYPILGYNVIEELIKPTNTSDIQSAHIATVQASFQGFDEKVLLELVRLIQTARANELCTIKSPKKDFIIPAKKTFKVTV
;
A
#
# COMPACT_ATOMS: atom_id res chain seq x y z
N MET A 1 -0.56 -24.86 -6.41
CA MET A 1 -0.78 -24.77 -7.87
C MET A 1 -0.57 -23.31 -8.30
N MET A 2 0.62 -22.93 -8.74
CA MET A 2 0.97 -21.56 -9.15
C MET A 2 0.45 -21.17 -10.55
N GLY A 3 0.07 -22.14 -11.38
CA GLY A 3 -0.31 -21.90 -12.78
C GLY A 3 -1.75 -21.45 -13.04
N LYS A 4 -2.55 -21.12 -12.01
CA LYS A 4 -3.99 -20.80 -12.19
C LYS A 4 -4.34 -19.30 -12.17
N HIS A 5 -3.49 -18.43 -11.63
CA HIS A 5 -3.88 -17.02 -11.44
C HIS A 5 -2.92 -16.00 -12.07
N PHE A 6 -1.72 -16.41 -12.48
CA PHE A 6 -0.78 -15.54 -13.18
C PHE A 6 -0.30 -16.21 -14.48
N PRO A 7 -0.44 -15.54 -15.64
CA PRO A 7 0.00 -16.10 -16.91
C PRO A 7 1.52 -16.18 -16.91
N LYS A 8 2.10 -17.40 -16.86
CA LYS A 8 3.48 -17.77 -17.24
C LYS A 8 4.64 -16.81 -16.87
N ASN A 9 4.47 -15.90 -15.91
CA ASN A 9 5.57 -15.10 -15.43
C ASN A 9 6.39 -15.99 -14.52
N VAL A 10 7.58 -16.37 -15.01
CA VAL A 10 8.58 -17.12 -14.27
C VAL A 10 8.85 -16.35 -12.99
N THR A 11 8.52 -16.95 -11.84
CA THR A 11 8.92 -16.39 -10.54
C THR A 11 10.43 -16.24 -10.55
N LYS A 12 10.90 -15.01 -10.43
CA LYS A 12 12.32 -14.63 -10.45
C LYS A 12 12.90 -14.68 -9.05
N ASN A 13 14.23 -14.83 -8.96
CA ASN A 13 14.89 -14.80 -7.67
C ASN A 13 14.86 -13.38 -7.09
N ILE A 14 14.65 -13.26 -5.78
CA ILE A 14 14.64 -11.95 -5.10
C ILE A 14 15.98 -11.21 -5.23
N SER A 15 17.09 -11.94 -5.40
CA SER A 15 18.42 -11.36 -5.63
C SER A 15 18.52 -10.57 -6.93
N GLU A 16 17.60 -10.78 -7.88
CA GLU A 16 17.53 -9.97 -9.12
C GLU A 16 16.90 -8.60 -8.87
N LEU A 17 16.06 -8.46 -7.84
CA LEU A 17 15.38 -7.22 -7.49
C LEU A 17 16.18 -6.41 -6.48
N ILE A 18 16.82 -7.08 -5.52
CA ILE A 18 17.60 -6.45 -4.46
C ILE A 18 18.95 -7.15 -4.32
N ASN A 19 20.00 -6.39 -4.01
CA ASN A 19 21.34 -6.93 -3.76
C ASN A 19 21.43 -7.54 -2.35
N GLY A 20 20.64 -8.59 -2.06
CA GLY A 20 20.65 -9.27 -0.77
C GLY A 20 19.46 -10.21 -0.54
N GLU A 21 19.30 -10.63 0.71
CA GLU A 21 18.16 -11.42 1.15
C GLU A 21 17.04 -10.52 1.69
N LEU A 22 15.79 -10.85 1.38
CA LEU A 22 14.62 -10.17 1.95
C LEU A 22 14.05 -11.03 3.08
N ASN A 23 14.00 -10.48 4.30
CA ASN A 23 13.36 -11.09 5.45
C ASN A 23 12.13 -10.27 5.84
N LEU A 24 10.94 -10.85 5.70
CA LEU A 24 9.67 -10.18 5.96
C LEU A 24 9.02 -10.72 7.22
N THR A 25 8.59 -9.79 8.08
CA THR A 25 7.94 -10.08 9.35
C THR A 25 6.73 -9.17 9.51
N ALA A 26 5.58 -9.75 9.80
CA ALA A 26 4.37 -9.01 10.14
C ALA A 26 4.52 -8.30 11.50
N ALA A 27 3.64 -7.35 11.79
CA ALA A 27 3.67 -6.57 13.04
C ALA A 27 3.56 -7.44 14.31
N ASN A 28 2.97 -8.63 14.22
CA ASN A 28 2.87 -9.60 15.30
C ASN A 28 4.10 -10.53 15.42
N GLY A 29 5.15 -10.31 14.62
CA GLY A 29 6.37 -11.12 14.62
C GLY A 29 6.29 -12.36 13.71
N THR A 30 5.16 -12.62 13.05
CA THR A 30 5.04 -13.78 12.15
C THR A 30 5.84 -13.55 10.87
N ARG A 31 6.66 -14.53 10.48
CA ARG A 31 7.40 -14.50 9.21
C ARG A 31 6.42 -14.57 8.03
N ILE A 32 6.58 -13.69 7.05
CA ILE A 32 5.83 -13.72 5.79
C ILE A 32 6.69 -14.47 4.76
N ALA A 33 6.26 -15.67 4.38
CA ALA A 33 6.95 -16.48 3.40
C ALA A 33 6.69 -15.98 1.98
N TYR A 34 7.73 -16.04 1.13
CA TYR A 34 7.65 -15.81 -0.30
C TYR A 34 8.62 -16.76 -1.01
N SER A 35 8.36 -17.04 -2.29
CA SER A 35 9.13 -17.95 -3.16
C SER A 35 9.94 -17.21 -4.21
N GLY A 36 9.70 -15.92 -4.38
CA GLY A 36 10.40 -15.03 -5.29
C GLY A 36 9.52 -13.84 -5.64
N TRP A 37 9.76 -13.23 -6.78
CA TRP A 37 8.95 -12.10 -7.26
C TRP A 37 8.59 -12.25 -8.73
N THR A 38 7.57 -11.50 -9.15
CA THR A 38 7.19 -11.35 -10.55
C THR A 38 6.81 -9.90 -10.81
N GLU A 39 7.02 -9.44 -12.02
CA GLU A 39 6.48 -8.16 -12.46
C GLU A 39 4.98 -8.31 -12.77
N ILE A 40 4.16 -7.39 -12.26
CA ILE A 40 2.72 -7.33 -12.54
C ILE A 40 2.30 -5.89 -12.84
N GLU A 41 1.28 -5.73 -13.67
CA GLU A 41 0.56 -4.46 -13.82
C GLU A 41 -0.52 -4.38 -12.74
N VAL A 42 -0.47 -3.34 -11.90
CA VAL A 42 -1.54 -3.00 -10.97
C VAL A 42 -2.31 -1.82 -11.54
N ARG A 43 -3.63 -1.91 -11.57
CA ARG A 43 -4.53 -0.89 -12.10
C ARG A 43 -5.66 -0.60 -11.12
N LEU A 44 -5.95 0.68 -10.90
CA LEU A 44 -7.19 1.09 -10.23
C LEU A 44 -8.29 1.15 -11.28
N VAL A 45 -9.21 0.19 -11.23
CA VAL A 45 -10.27 0.08 -12.23
C VAL A 45 -11.34 1.13 -11.96
N SER A 46 -11.44 2.11 -12.85
CA SER A 46 -12.55 3.05 -12.92
C SER A 46 -13.39 2.75 -14.16
N SER A 47 -14.63 3.24 -14.20
CA SER A 47 -15.50 3.07 -15.36
C SER A 47 -15.07 3.92 -16.59
N LYS A 48 -13.81 4.39 -16.65
CA LYS A 48 -13.28 5.29 -17.68
C LYS A 48 -12.09 4.65 -18.41
N GLU A 49 -11.89 5.00 -19.68
CA GLU A 49 -10.92 4.36 -20.59
C GLU A 49 -9.43 4.58 -20.24
N LYS A 50 -9.09 5.42 -19.25
CA LYS A 50 -7.70 5.75 -18.88
C LYS A 50 -7.48 5.60 -17.38
N ASP A 51 -7.57 4.37 -16.91
CA ASP A 51 -7.28 4.02 -15.53
C ASP A 51 -5.78 4.14 -15.21
N PRO A 52 -5.42 4.70 -14.03
CA PRO A 52 -4.03 4.73 -13.61
C PRO A 52 -3.54 3.29 -13.38
N SER A 53 -2.36 3.00 -13.93
CA SER A 53 -1.69 1.72 -13.81
C SER A 53 -0.21 1.90 -13.55
N VAL A 54 0.40 0.93 -12.87
CA VAL A 54 1.82 0.91 -12.57
C VAL A 54 2.35 -0.52 -12.64
N MET A 55 3.50 -0.69 -13.28
CA MET A 55 4.25 -1.95 -13.27
C MET A 55 5.04 -2.04 -11.97
N VAL A 56 4.86 -3.12 -11.21
CA VAL A 56 5.52 -3.30 -9.92
C VAL A 56 6.08 -4.70 -9.74
N PRO A 57 7.20 -4.84 -9.02
CA PRO A 57 7.63 -6.13 -8.52
C PRO A 57 6.67 -6.59 -7.41
N PHE A 58 6.13 -7.79 -7.55
CA PHE A 58 5.19 -8.39 -6.60
C PHE A 58 5.76 -9.68 -6.04
N LEU A 59 5.71 -9.83 -4.72
CA LEU A 59 6.19 -11.04 -4.06
C LEU A 59 5.18 -12.18 -4.24
N VAL A 60 5.70 -13.33 -4.59
CA VAL A 60 4.91 -14.53 -4.87
C VAL A 60 5.06 -15.50 -3.71
N THR A 61 3.95 -16.01 -3.17
CA THR A 61 3.97 -17.03 -2.11
C THR A 61 3.13 -18.24 -2.49
N ASN A 62 3.56 -19.42 -2.05
CA ASN A 62 2.79 -20.66 -2.18
C ASN A 62 1.66 -20.75 -1.15
N ASP A 63 1.70 -19.92 -0.11
CA ASP A 63 0.67 -19.89 0.92
C ASP A 63 -0.61 -19.24 0.38
N SER A 64 -1.76 -19.71 0.86
CA SER A 64 -3.04 -19.09 0.52
C SER A 64 -3.20 -17.80 1.34
N LEU A 65 -3.22 -16.67 0.65
CA LEU A 65 -3.55 -15.37 1.24
C LEU A 65 -4.99 -15.01 0.88
N GLU A 66 -5.86 -14.90 1.89
CA GLU A 66 -7.24 -14.44 1.71
C GLU A 66 -7.27 -12.99 1.17
N TYR A 67 -6.35 -12.16 1.66
CA TYR A 67 -6.18 -10.78 1.23
C TYR A 67 -4.73 -10.54 0.81
N PRO A 68 -4.42 -10.45 -0.50
CA PRO A 68 -3.08 -10.09 -0.94
C PRO A 68 -2.72 -8.68 -0.46
N ILE A 69 -1.44 -8.48 -0.15
CA ILE A 69 -0.94 -7.23 0.43
C ILE A 69 -0.47 -6.33 -0.71
N LEU A 70 -1.07 -5.16 -0.83
CA LEU A 70 -0.57 -4.08 -1.67
C LEU A 70 0.25 -3.11 -0.82
N GLY A 71 1.53 -2.95 -1.13
CA GLY A 71 2.41 -2.06 -0.39
C GLY A 71 2.03 -0.59 -0.57
N TYR A 72 2.32 0.22 0.45
CA TYR A 72 2.12 1.67 0.41
C TYR A 72 2.79 2.32 -0.80
N ASN A 73 3.99 1.85 -1.17
CA ASN A 73 4.75 2.31 -2.33
C ASN A 73 3.95 2.23 -3.64
N VAL A 74 3.11 1.19 -3.80
CA VAL A 74 2.29 1.03 -5.00
C VAL A 74 1.05 1.92 -4.93
N ILE A 75 0.42 2.00 -3.75
CA ILE A 75 -0.77 2.82 -3.52
C ILE A 75 -0.43 4.29 -3.74
N GLU A 76 0.67 4.77 -3.16
CA GLU A 76 1.17 6.13 -3.31
C GLU A 76 1.40 6.46 -4.78
N GLU A 77 2.10 5.60 -5.53
CA GLU A 77 2.38 5.82 -6.95
C GLU A 77 1.10 5.89 -7.80
N LEU A 78 0.10 5.04 -7.50
CA LEU A 78 -1.19 5.04 -8.20
C LEU A 78 -2.03 6.30 -7.96
N ILE A 79 -1.86 6.98 -6.82
CA ILE A 79 -2.67 8.14 -6.43
C ILE A 79 -1.90 9.46 -6.41
N LYS A 80 -0.61 9.43 -6.76
CA LYS A 80 0.27 10.60 -6.84
C LYS A 80 -0.21 11.56 -7.92
N PRO A 81 -0.32 12.87 -7.65
CA PRO A 81 -0.71 13.83 -8.67
C PRO A 81 0.40 14.01 -9.70
N THR A 82 0.11 13.81 -10.97
CA THR A 82 1.00 14.22 -12.07
C THR A 82 0.89 15.74 -12.26
N ASN A 83 1.74 16.53 -11.59
CA ASN A 83 2.15 17.95 -11.79
C ASN A 83 1.17 19.03 -12.36
N THR A 84 -0.10 18.74 -12.56
CA THR A 84 -1.12 19.65 -13.08
C THR A 84 -2.30 19.61 -12.14
N SER A 85 -2.69 20.79 -11.63
CA SER A 85 -3.72 21.02 -10.62
C SER A 85 -5.08 20.37 -10.92
N ASP A 86 -5.38 20.10 -12.19
CA ASP A 86 -6.65 19.53 -12.64
C ASP A 86 -6.75 18.00 -12.46
N ILE A 87 -5.65 17.33 -12.10
CA ILE A 87 -5.57 15.86 -12.02
C ILE A 87 -5.85 15.32 -10.59
N GLN A 88 -5.74 16.14 -9.55
CA GLN A 88 -5.96 15.70 -8.15
C GLN A 88 -7.40 15.20 -7.91
N SER A 89 -8.40 15.89 -8.47
CA SER A 89 -9.81 15.52 -8.36
C SER A 89 -10.16 14.26 -9.17
N ALA A 90 -9.47 14.02 -10.29
CA ALA A 90 -9.64 12.81 -11.10
C ALA A 90 -9.14 11.55 -10.39
N HIS A 91 -8.09 11.65 -9.59
CA HIS A 91 -7.52 10.52 -8.83
C HIS A 91 -8.43 10.10 -7.68
N ILE A 92 -9.03 11.06 -6.95
CA ILE A 92 -10.00 10.78 -5.88
C ILE A 92 -11.21 10.03 -6.45
N ALA A 93 -11.76 10.49 -7.58
CA ALA A 93 -12.89 9.84 -8.23
C ALA A 93 -12.56 8.41 -8.70
N THR A 94 -11.34 8.17 -9.17
CA THR A 94 -10.86 6.84 -9.59
C THR A 94 -10.73 5.90 -8.40
N VAL A 95 -10.15 6.37 -7.29
CA VAL A 95 -10.06 5.61 -6.03
C VAL A 95 -11.46 5.28 -5.51
N GLN A 96 -12.37 6.26 -5.47
CA GLN A 96 -13.77 6.05 -5.06
C GLN A 96 -14.47 5.00 -5.93
N ALA A 97 -14.28 5.04 -7.25
CA ALA A 97 -14.86 4.06 -8.18
C ALA A 97 -14.27 2.65 -8.00
N SER A 98 -12.99 2.56 -7.65
CA SER A 98 -12.26 1.29 -7.46
C SER A 98 -12.59 0.60 -6.13
N PHE A 99 -12.89 1.37 -5.08
CA PHE A 99 -13.16 0.87 -3.73
C PHE A 99 -14.64 1.00 -3.35
N GLN A 100 -15.50 0.34 -4.12
CA GLN A 100 -16.95 0.33 -3.87
C GLN A 100 -17.26 -0.29 -2.50
N GLY A 101 -18.10 0.37 -1.71
CA GLY A 101 -18.51 -0.09 -0.37
C GLY A 101 -17.77 0.57 0.80
N PHE A 102 -16.77 1.42 0.54
CA PHE A 102 -16.16 2.27 1.56
C PHE A 102 -16.83 3.64 1.64
N ASP A 103 -16.84 4.24 2.84
CA ASP A 103 -17.34 5.59 3.04
C ASP A 103 -16.48 6.62 2.28
N GLU A 104 -17.16 7.55 1.60
CA GLU A 104 -16.51 8.52 0.74
C GLU A 104 -15.52 9.41 1.51
N LYS A 105 -15.87 9.81 2.74
CA LYS A 105 -15.01 10.66 3.56
C LYS A 105 -13.77 9.90 4.00
N VAL A 106 -13.90 8.62 4.31
CA VAL A 106 -12.77 7.76 4.67
C VAL A 106 -11.78 7.64 3.51
N LEU A 107 -12.27 7.41 2.28
CA LEU A 107 -11.40 7.34 1.10
C LEU A 107 -10.73 8.68 0.81
N LEU A 108 -11.47 9.79 0.95
CA LEU A 108 -10.92 11.13 0.78
C LEU A 108 -9.81 11.43 1.79
N GLU A 109 -10.03 11.09 3.07
CA GLU A 109 -9.03 11.24 4.12
C GLU A 109 -7.79 10.38 3.87
N LEU A 110 -7.97 9.15 3.39
CA LEU A 110 -6.86 8.27 3.01
C LEU A 110 -6.01 8.88 1.88
N VAL A 111 -6.65 9.32 0.78
CA VAL A 111 -5.95 9.93 -0.35
C VAL A 111 -5.20 11.18 0.11
N ARG A 112 -5.87 12.03 0.92
CA ARG A 112 -5.25 13.23 1.47
C ARG A 112 -4.07 12.88 2.39
N LEU A 113 -4.22 11.87 3.26
CA LEU A 113 -3.14 11.42 4.15
C LEU A 113 -1.90 11.04 3.35
N ILE A 114 -2.07 10.23 2.30
CA ILE A 114 -0.96 9.76 1.46
C ILE A 114 -0.32 10.93 0.70
N GLN A 115 -1.12 11.83 0.12
CA GLN A 115 -0.61 12.98 -0.64
C GLN A 115 0.05 14.06 0.24
N THR A 116 -0.34 14.18 1.50
CA THR A 116 0.19 15.18 2.44
C THR A 116 1.26 14.63 3.38
N ALA A 117 1.44 13.31 3.42
CA ALA A 117 2.49 12.65 4.20
C ALA A 117 3.86 13.15 3.71
N ARG A 118 4.46 14.07 4.47
CA ARG A 118 5.87 14.41 4.27
C ARG A 118 6.70 13.28 4.85
N ALA A 119 7.38 12.54 3.98
CA ALA A 119 8.21 11.39 4.33
C ALA A 119 9.34 11.67 5.37
N ASN A 120 9.57 12.93 5.74
CA ASN A 120 10.74 13.35 6.53
C ASN A 120 10.43 14.02 7.88
N GLU A 121 9.18 14.16 8.31
CA GLU A 121 8.87 14.73 9.63
C GLU A 121 8.78 13.61 10.68
N LEU A 122 9.93 13.06 11.08
CA LEU A 122 10.02 12.25 12.30
C LEU A 122 9.78 13.18 13.50
N CYS A 123 8.60 13.12 14.10
CA CYS A 123 8.33 13.86 15.33
C CYS A 123 8.80 13.04 16.55
N THR A 124 9.56 13.68 17.44
CA THR A 124 9.90 13.09 18.73
C THR A 124 8.73 13.29 19.68
N ILE A 125 8.00 12.22 20.00
CA ILE A 125 6.89 12.27 20.95
C ILE A 125 7.39 11.98 22.36
N LYS A 126 6.99 12.81 23.34
CA LYS A 126 7.21 12.53 24.77
C LYS A 126 5.93 12.00 25.39
N SER A 127 5.99 10.75 25.88
CA SER A 127 4.91 10.18 26.69
C SER A 127 4.90 10.81 28.09
N PRO A 128 3.73 11.03 28.72
CA PRO A 128 3.66 11.54 30.10
C PRO A 128 4.41 10.67 31.13
N LYS A 129 4.43 9.35 30.90
CA LYS A 129 5.13 8.36 31.73
C LYS A 129 5.53 7.13 30.91
N LYS A 130 6.48 6.36 31.44
CA LYS A 130 6.80 5.01 30.94
C LYS A 130 5.55 4.13 31.00
N ASP A 131 5.33 3.32 29.97
CA ASP A 131 4.19 2.40 29.84
C ASP A 131 2.82 3.11 29.88
N PHE A 132 2.70 4.24 29.19
CA PHE A 132 1.43 4.95 29.03
C PHE A 132 0.45 4.13 28.16
N ILE A 133 -0.62 3.62 28.77
CA ILE A 133 -1.69 2.88 28.09
C ILE A 133 -2.74 3.85 27.56
N ILE A 134 -3.03 3.78 26.27
CA ILE A 134 -4.19 4.44 25.66
C ILE A 134 -5.38 3.47 25.75
N PRO A 135 -6.43 3.79 26.53
CA PRO A 135 -7.59 2.91 26.64
C PRO A 135 -8.29 2.71 25.29
N ALA A 136 -8.93 1.55 25.12
CA ALA A 136 -9.69 1.26 23.91
C ALA A 136 -10.69 2.39 23.58
N LYS A 137 -10.73 2.79 22.30
CA LYS A 137 -11.61 3.86 21.78
C LYS A 137 -11.32 5.26 22.33
N LYS A 138 -10.14 5.49 22.92
CA LYS A 138 -9.69 6.83 23.32
C LYS A 138 -8.57 7.30 22.40
N THR A 139 -8.62 8.57 22.04
CA THR A 139 -7.55 9.24 21.30
C THR A 139 -6.79 10.13 22.27
N PHE A 140 -5.47 10.10 22.19
CA PHE A 140 -4.60 11.00 22.94
C PHE A 140 -3.99 12.01 21.97
N LYS A 141 -4.25 13.30 22.20
CA LYS A 141 -3.66 14.37 21.38
C LYS A 141 -2.22 14.55 21.81
N VAL A 142 -1.30 14.35 20.87
CA VAL A 142 0.11 14.67 21.07
C VAL A 142 0.35 16.09 20.56
N THR A 143 0.91 16.95 21.41
CA THR A 143 1.35 18.29 21.02
C THR A 143 2.77 18.16 20.48
N VAL A 144 2.99 18.62 19.25
CA VAL A 144 4.30 18.71 18.60
C VAL A 144 4.96 20.03 18.96
#